data_AF-A0A7R9MKH6-F1
#
_entry.id   AF-A0A7R9MKH6-F1
#
_cell.length_a   1.000
_cell.length_b   1.000
_cell.length_c   1.000
_cell.angle_alpha   90.00
_cell.angle_beta   90.00
_cell.angle_gamma   90.00
#
_symmetry.space_group_name_H-M   'P 1'
#
loop_
_entity.id
_entity.type
_entity.pdbx_description
1 polymer ?
#
loop_
_entity_poly.entity_id
_entity_poly.type
_entity_poly.pdbx_seq_one_letter_code
_entity_poly.pdbx_strand_id
1 'polypeptide(L)'
;MNYYLHDYWTHESDPRTRQYWLTCGGPLPVLTFMTLWLLFVTKIGPKLMANRKPFSLRWLMFSYNILMAGTNAYFFVIFLNCLITEYEFPSREDTSPNTIQYINVAMAYGSTKLIDLLDTCYAKKESHLTFLHLYHHFMVPVFCWILAKLVPTYQPIILFVVLNTPVHTMMYSYYALSALGPTVHRFLWWK
;
A
#
# COMPACT_ATOMS: atom_id res chain seq x y z
N MET A 1 -4.75 -29.16 7.07
CA MET A 1 -3.90 -27.95 7.01
C MET A 1 -3.80 -27.40 5.58
N ASN A 2 -3.61 -28.25 4.56
CA ASN A 2 -3.57 -27.83 3.14
C ASN A 2 -4.82 -27.05 2.69
N TYR A 3 -6.02 -27.43 3.18
CA TYR A 3 -7.25 -26.73 2.85
C TYR A 3 -7.19 -25.21 3.14
N TYR A 4 -6.86 -24.83 4.38
CA TYR A 4 -6.81 -23.42 4.77
C TYR A 4 -5.60 -22.65 4.23
N LEU A 5 -4.52 -23.35 3.87
CA LEU A 5 -3.29 -22.71 3.37
C LEU A 5 -3.27 -22.57 1.84
N HIS A 6 -4.07 -23.37 1.12
CA HIS A 6 -4.01 -23.45 -0.32
C HIS A 6 -5.39 -23.58 -0.98
N ASP A 7 -6.18 -24.58 -0.59
CA ASP A 7 -7.38 -24.95 -1.37
C ASP A 7 -8.51 -23.93 -1.21
N TYR A 8 -8.75 -23.42 -0.01
CA TYR A 8 -9.73 -22.36 0.25
C TYR A 8 -9.45 -21.13 -0.62
N TRP A 9 -8.20 -20.68 -0.62
CA TRP A 9 -7.76 -19.49 -1.34
C TRP A 9 -7.77 -19.66 -2.85
N THR A 10 -7.72 -20.89 -3.33
CA THR A 10 -7.82 -21.20 -4.76
C THR A 10 -9.29 -21.21 -5.19
N HIS A 11 -10.15 -21.91 -4.44
CA HIS A 11 -11.59 -22.01 -4.74
C HIS A 11 -12.33 -20.67 -4.58
N GLU A 12 -12.11 -19.97 -3.47
CA GLU A 12 -12.82 -18.72 -3.15
C GLU A 12 -12.23 -17.49 -3.86
N SER A 13 -11.09 -17.62 -4.56
CA SER A 13 -10.51 -16.48 -5.29
C SER A 13 -11.40 -15.98 -6.41
N ASP A 14 -11.51 -14.66 -6.53
CA ASP A 14 -12.14 -14.02 -7.67
C ASP A 14 -11.42 -14.46 -8.96
N PRO A 15 -12.13 -15.06 -9.93
CA PRO A 15 -11.51 -15.58 -11.15
C PRO A 15 -10.77 -14.50 -11.93
N ARG A 16 -11.23 -13.24 -11.86
CA ARG A 16 -10.66 -12.08 -12.57
C ARG A 16 -9.31 -11.67 -12.00
N THR A 17 -8.99 -12.08 -10.77
CA THR A 17 -7.74 -11.67 -10.11
C THR A 17 -6.67 -12.75 -10.09
N ARG A 18 -6.94 -13.97 -10.57
CA ARG A 18 -5.97 -15.09 -10.51
C ARG A 18 -4.68 -14.86 -11.30
N GLN A 19 -4.73 -14.00 -12.30
CA GLN A 19 -3.60 -13.69 -13.17
C GLN A 19 -2.58 -12.72 -12.55
N TYR A 20 -2.94 -11.99 -11.49
CA TYR A 20 -2.04 -11.02 -10.89
C TYR A 20 -1.05 -11.69 -9.93
N TRP A 21 0.17 -11.16 -9.92
CA TRP A 21 1.22 -11.61 -9.02
C TRP A 21 0.84 -11.44 -7.53
N LEU A 22 0.12 -10.35 -7.21
CA LEU A 22 -0.26 -10.00 -5.85
C LEU A 22 -1.15 -11.08 -5.22
N THR A 23 -2.08 -11.63 -5.99
CA THR A 23 -3.12 -12.57 -5.55
C THR A 23 -2.73 -14.03 -5.82
N CYS A 24 -1.52 -14.30 -6.28
CA CYS A 24 -1.05 -15.65 -6.59
C CYS A 24 -0.84 -16.48 -5.32
N GLY A 25 -1.30 -17.74 -5.35
CA GLY A 25 -1.13 -18.69 -4.25
C GLY A 25 -1.99 -18.39 -3.01
N GLY A 26 -1.61 -19.00 -1.88
CA GLY A 26 -2.25 -18.81 -0.58
C GLY A 26 -1.68 -17.63 0.22
N PRO A 27 -1.96 -17.53 1.52
CA PRO A 27 -1.51 -16.42 2.37
C PRO A 27 -0.02 -16.51 2.74
N LEU A 28 0.61 -17.68 2.57
CA LEU A 28 1.99 -17.91 3.00
C LEU A 28 3.00 -16.94 2.37
N PRO A 29 2.98 -16.64 1.05
CA PRO A 29 3.93 -15.69 0.46
C PRO A 29 3.81 -14.29 1.06
N VAL A 30 2.60 -13.74 1.17
CA VAL A 30 2.40 -12.40 1.75
C VAL A 30 2.78 -12.37 3.22
N LEU A 31 2.38 -13.37 4.02
CA LEU A 31 2.73 -13.43 5.44
C LEU A 31 4.23 -13.59 5.64
N THR A 32 4.89 -14.44 4.84
CA THR A 32 6.35 -14.61 4.90
C THR A 32 7.06 -13.31 4.58
N PHE A 33 6.67 -12.62 3.49
CA PHE A 33 7.24 -11.34 3.12
C PHE A 33 7.04 -10.29 4.21
N MET A 34 5.83 -10.16 4.76
CA MET A 34 5.52 -9.17 5.80
C MET A 34 6.24 -9.48 7.12
N THR A 35 6.40 -10.75 7.50
CA THR A 35 7.19 -11.15 8.66
C THR A 35 8.68 -10.85 8.46
N LEU A 36 9.22 -11.13 7.27
CA LEU A 36 10.61 -10.79 6.94
C LEU A 36 10.84 -9.28 6.97
N TRP A 37 9.90 -8.49 6.43
CA TRP A 37 9.94 -7.03 6.52
C TRP A 37 9.92 -6.56 7.99
N LEU A 38 9.03 -7.10 8.82
CA LEU A 38 8.94 -6.73 10.23
C LEU A 38 10.23 -7.05 11.00
N LEU A 39 10.82 -8.23 10.77
CA LEU A 39 12.13 -8.60 11.33
C LEU A 39 13.24 -7.69 10.82
N PHE A 40 13.18 -7.30 9.55
CA PHE A 40 14.14 -6.39 8.97
C PHE A 40 14.10 -5.02 9.67
N VAL A 41 12.94 -4.39 9.75
CA VAL A 41 12.82 -3.03 10.30
C VAL A 41 13.01 -2.97 11.82
N THR A 42 12.67 -4.03 12.57
CA THR A 42 12.77 -4.02 14.04
C THR A 42 14.05 -4.61 14.61
N LYS A 43 14.75 -5.50 13.88
CA LYS A 43 15.93 -6.21 14.39
C LYS A 43 17.15 -6.05 13.49
N ILE A 44 17.03 -6.41 12.21
CA ILE A 44 18.19 -6.53 11.31
C ILE A 44 18.72 -5.14 10.92
N GLY A 45 17.85 -4.27 10.41
CA GLY A 45 18.17 -2.91 9.99
C GLY A 45 18.83 -2.08 11.09
N PRO A 46 18.23 -1.98 12.30
CA PRO A 46 18.83 -1.28 13.43
C PRO A 46 20.22 -1.83 13.80
N LYS A 47 20.39 -3.16 13.83
CA LYS A 47 21.67 -3.82 14.12
C LYS A 47 22.74 -3.53 13.06
N LEU A 48 22.37 -3.53 11.78
CA LEU A 48 23.27 -3.19 10.67
C LEU A 48 23.69 -1.72 10.70
N MET A 49 22.81 -0.84 11.18
CA MET A 49 23.02 0.61 11.22
C MET A 49 23.63 1.13 12.54
N ALA A 50 23.78 0.28 13.56
CA ALA A 50 24.28 0.64 14.89
C ALA A 50 25.62 1.38 14.83
N ASN A 51 26.53 0.96 13.95
CA ASN A 51 27.87 1.54 13.79
C ASN A 51 28.07 2.31 12.48
N ARG A 52 26.98 2.72 11.80
CA ARG A 52 27.03 3.40 10.50
C ARG A 52 26.45 4.79 10.57
N LYS A 53 26.99 5.74 9.80
CA LYS A 53 26.37 7.07 9.63
C LYS A 53 25.04 6.95 8.88
N PRO A 54 24.06 7.84 9.13
CA PRO A 54 22.81 7.85 8.37
C PRO A 54 23.09 8.07 6.88
N PHE A 55 22.35 7.38 6.02
CA PHE A 55 22.41 7.62 4.58
C PHE A 55 21.81 8.99 4.24
N SER A 56 22.48 9.75 3.39
CA SER A 56 21.92 10.98 2.81
C SER A 56 21.06 10.60 1.59
N LEU A 57 19.81 10.22 1.85
CA LEU A 57 18.86 9.81 0.81
C LEU A 57 17.92 10.94 0.41
N ARG A 58 18.32 12.20 0.60
CA ARG A 58 17.45 13.38 0.46
C ARG A 58 16.68 13.38 -0.87
N TRP A 59 17.40 13.29 -1.98
CA TRP A 59 16.79 13.36 -3.32
C TRP A 59 15.98 12.09 -3.64
N LEU A 60 16.43 10.93 -3.16
CA LEU A 60 15.67 9.69 -3.29
C LEU A 60 14.32 9.80 -2.56
N MET A 61 14.32 10.28 -1.32
CA MET A 61 13.09 10.49 -0.54
C MET A 61 12.20 11.55 -1.18
N PHE A 62 12.77 12.66 -1.67
CA PHE A 62 12.00 13.68 -2.37
C PHE A 62 11.29 13.09 -3.60
N SER A 63 12.02 12.42 -4.49
CA SER A 63 11.47 11.80 -5.70
C SER A 63 10.44 10.73 -5.37
N TYR A 64 10.75 9.84 -4.42
CA TYR A 64 9.82 8.82 -3.95
C TYR A 64 8.50 9.43 -3.46
N ASN A 65 8.58 10.42 -2.57
CA ASN A 65 7.38 11.04 -1.99
C ASN A 65 6.53 11.78 -3.04
N ILE A 66 7.16 12.46 -4.02
CA ILE A 66 6.42 13.08 -5.13
C ILE A 66 5.73 12.03 -6.01
N LEU A 67 6.42 10.93 -6.34
CA LEU A 67 5.83 9.84 -7.11
C LEU A 67 4.65 9.21 -6.37
N MET A 68 4.79 9.00 -5.06
CA MET A 68 3.72 8.46 -4.23
C MET A 68 2.53 9.42 -4.11
N ALA A 69 2.79 10.72 -3.97
CA ALA A 69 1.73 11.74 -3.97
C ALA A 69 0.95 11.73 -5.29
N GLY A 70 1.66 11.76 -6.44
CA GLY A 70 1.03 11.71 -7.76
C GLY A 70 0.25 10.42 -8.01
N THR A 71 0.80 9.29 -7.58
CA THR A 71 0.15 7.97 -7.72
C THR A 71 -1.14 7.89 -6.90
N ASN A 72 -1.14 8.41 -5.65
CA ASN A 72 -2.35 8.46 -4.84
C ASN A 72 -3.39 9.44 -5.40
N ALA A 73 -2.97 10.58 -5.95
CA ALA A 73 -3.88 11.51 -6.63
C ALA A 73 -4.54 10.87 -7.85
N TYR A 74 -3.77 10.11 -8.64
CA TYR A 74 -4.30 9.34 -9.77
C TYR A 74 -5.35 8.30 -9.32
N PHE A 75 -5.05 7.51 -8.28
CA PHE A 75 -6.00 6.55 -7.75
C PHE A 75 -7.27 7.21 -7.21
N PHE A 76 -7.14 8.35 -6.52
CA PHE A 76 -8.28 9.09 -6.03
C PHE A 76 -9.26 9.44 -7.17
N VAL A 77 -8.76 9.98 -8.29
CA VAL A 77 -9.61 10.35 -9.43
C VAL A 77 -10.33 9.13 -10.00
N ILE A 78 -9.64 8.01 -10.18
CA ILE A 78 -10.25 6.80 -10.75
C ILE A 78 -11.31 6.20 -9.82
N PHE A 79 -10.98 6.00 -8.54
CA PHE A 79 -11.91 5.37 -7.61
C PHE A 79 -13.08 6.29 -7.24
N LEU A 80 -12.87 7.60 -7.22
CA LEU A 80 -13.96 8.56 -7.05
C LEU A 80 -14.90 8.52 -8.25
N ASN A 81 -14.36 8.44 -9.48
CA ASN A 81 -15.17 8.28 -10.67
C ASN A 81 -15.99 6.98 -10.60
N CYS A 82 -15.34 5.84 -10.31
CA CYS A 82 -16.02 4.56 -10.11
C CYS A 82 -17.16 4.66 -9.07
N LEU A 83 -16.92 5.31 -7.94
CA LEU A 83 -17.89 5.45 -6.86
C LEU A 83 -19.13 6.26 -7.26
N ILE A 84 -18.96 7.24 -8.16
CA ILE A 84 -20.03 8.15 -8.59
C ILE A 84 -20.78 7.58 -9.82
N THR A 85 -20.10 6.85 -10.70
CA THR A 85 -20.69 6.35 -11.96
C THR A 85 -21.29 4.96 -11.83
N GLU A 86 -20.73 4.09 -10.99
CA GLU A 86 -21.17 2.70 -10.85
C GLU A 86 -22.09 2.57 -9.63
N TYR A 87 -23.40 2.64 -9.86
CA TYR A 87 -24.43 2.53 -8.81
C TYR A 87 -24.68 1.08 -8.38
N GLU A 88 -24.59 0.13 -9.32
CA GLU A 88 -24.74 -1.30 -9.08
C GLU A 88 -23.38 -1.98 -9.23
N PHE A 89 -22.91 -2.65 -8.17
CA PHE A 89 -21.57 -3.24 -8.18
C PHE A 89 -21.49 -4.39 -9.17
N PRO A 90 -20.40 -4.46 -9.96
CA PRO A 90 -20.16 -5.58 -10.86
C PRO A 90 -20.27 -6.90 -10.11
N SER A 91 -21.09 -7.81 -10.65
CA SER A 91 -21.14 -9.18 -10.15
C SER A 91 -19.74 -9.81 -10.25
N ARG A 92 -19.50 -10.90 -9.52
CA ARG A 92 -18.23 -11.64 -9.59
C ARG A 92 -17.92 -12.13 -11.01
N GLU A 93 -18.94 -12.27 -11.84
CA GLU A 93 -18.86 -12.76 -13.22
C GLU A 93 -18.73 -11.62 -14.24
N ASP A 94 -18.90 -10.35 -13.82
CA ASP A 94 -18.77 -9.24 -14.75
C ASP A 94 -17.31 -9.06 -15.19
N THR A 95 -17.08 -9.27 -16.48
CA THR A 95 -15.80 -9.09 -17.16
C THR A 95 -15.84 -7.91 -18.15
N SER A 96 -16.74 -6.96 -17.96
CA SER A 96 -16.79 -5.74 -18.77
C SER A 96 -15.44 -5.01 -18.73
N PRO A 97 -15.06 -4.30 -19.82
CA PRO A 97 -13.80 -3.57 -19.87
C PRO A 97 -13.61 -2.60 -18.70
N ASN A 98 -14.68 -1.93 -18.27
CA ASN A 98 -14.66 -1.01 -17.12
C ASN A 98 -14.33 -1.76 -15.82
N THR A 99 -15.02 -2.86 -15.54
CA THR A 99 -14.78 -3.68 -14.34
C THR A 99 -13.36 -4.21 -14.31
N ILE A 100 -12.85 -4.74 -15.43
CA ILE A 100 -11.46 -5.21 -15.51
C ILE A 100 -10.48 -4.05 -15.35
N GLN A 101 -10.76 -2.86 -15.87
CA GLN A 101 -9.94 -1.68 -15.65
C GLN A 101 -9.88 -1.29 -14.17
N TYR A 102 -11.01 -1.27 -13.46
CA TYR A 102 -11.02 -0.99 -12.02
C TYR A 102 -10.27 -2.04 -11.21
N ILE A 103 -10.40 -3.32 -11.56
CA ILE A 103 -9.63 -4.40 -10.94
C ILE A 103 -8.13 -4.19 -11.17
N ASN A 104 -7.70 -3.87 -12.39
CA ASN A 104 -6.30 -3.55 -12.69
C ASN A 104 -5.76 -2.42 -11.81
N VAL A 105 -6.53 -1.34 -11.67
CA VAL A 105 -6.15 -0.19 -10.84
C VAL A 105 -6.14 -0.55 -9.35
N ALA A 106 -7.07 -1.39 -8.88
CA ALA A 106 -7.07 -1.91 -7.51
C ALA A 106 -5.86 -2.80 -7.21
N MET A 107 -5.42 -3.62 -8.17
CA MET A 107 -4.17 -4.39 -8.04
C MET A 107 -2.95 -3.48 -8.00
N ALA A 108 -2.93 -2.42 -8.81
CA ALA A 108 -1.87 -1.41 -8.75
C ALA A 108 -1.86 -0.69 -7.40
N TYR A 109 -3.02 -0.29 -6.88
CA TYR A 109 -3.15 0.30 -5.54
C TYR A 109 -2.68 -0.66 -4.43
N GLY A 110 -3.09 -1.92 -4.45
CA GLY A 110 -2.63 -2.93 -3.50
C GLY A 110 -1.10 -3.11 -3.55
N SER A 111 -0.51 -3.02 -4.74
CA SER A 111 0.94 -3.06 -4.93
C SER A 111 1.65 -1.86 -4.31
N THR A 112 1.06 -0.67 -4.32
CA THR A 112 1.68 0.50 -3.67
C THR A 112 1.71 0.39 -2.16
N LYS A 113 0.81 -0.36 -1.53
CA LYS A 113 0.87 -0.64 -0.08
C LYS A 113 2.11 -1.44 0.32
N LEU A 114 2.64 -2.26 -0.60
CA LEU A 114 3.94 -2.92 -0.41
C LEU A 114 5.11 -1.97 -0.63
N ILE A 115 4.95 -0.97 -1.50
CA ILE A 115 5.93 0.09 -1.72
C ILE A 115 6.01 1.05 -0.51
N ASP A 116 4.88 1.35 0.13
CA ASP A 116 4.78 2.14 1.37
C ASP A 116 5.69 1.58 2.49
N LEU A 117 6.05 0.29 2.43
CA LEU A 117 6.96 -0.34 3.39
C LEU A 117 8.39 0.21 3.31
N LEU A 118 8.78 0.79 2.16
CA LEU A 118 10.09 1.39 1.95
C LEU A 118 10.29 2.64 2.82
N ASP A 119 9.23 3.37 3.17
CA ASP A 119 9.30 4.50 4.11
C ASP A 119 9.91 4.10 5.46
N THR A 120 9.62 2.87 5.86
CA THR A 120 10.12 2.29 7.12
C THR A 120 11.59 1.86 7.00
N CYS A 121 12.05 1.50 5.79
CA CYS A 121 13.43 1.11 5.53
C CYS A 121 14.39 2.32 5.46
N TYR A 122 13.92 3.49 5.03
CA TYR A 122 14.73 4.70 4.95
C TYR A 122 14.84 5.46 6.28
N ALA A 123 13.94 5.18 7.24
CA ALA A 123 13.91 5.83 8.54
C ALA A 123 14.96 5.24 9.49
N LYS A 124 16.05 5.97 9.74
CA LYS A 124 17.04 5.61 10.78
C LYS A 124 16.58 5.93 12.21
N LYS A 125 15.57 6.80 12.38
CA LYS A 125 15.12 7.21 13.71
C LYS A 125 14.12 6.20 14.23
N GLU A 126 14.54 5.40 15.20
CA GLU A 126 13.69 4.48 15.97
C GLU A 126 12.41 5.16 16.50
N SER A 127 12.46 6.48 16.73
CA SER A 127 11.30 7.28 17.16
C SER A 127 10.13 7.30 16.17
N HIS A 128 10.34 6.92 14.90
CA HIS A 128 9.28 6.81 13.90
C HIS A 128 8.62 5.41 13.88
N LEU A 129 9.27 4.40 14.47
CA LEU A 129 8.78 3.02 14.48
C LEU A 129 7.88 2.76 15.70
N THR A 130 6.77 3.49 15.77
CA THR A 130 5.76 3.25 16.82
C THR A 130 5.03 1.93 16.58
N PHE A 131 4.43 1.36 17.64
CA PHE A 131 3.57 0.18 17.50
C PHE A 131 2.47 0.41 16.45
N LEU A 132 1.83 1.58 16.46
CA LEU A 132 0.77 1.91 15.52
C LEU A 132 1.28 1.92 14.08
N HIS A 133 2.45 2.51 13.83
CA HIS A 133 3.09 2.52 12.51
C HIS A 133 3.34 1.10 12.00
N LEU A 134 4.00 0.27 12.82
CA LEU A 134 4.33 -1.11 12.46
C LEU A 134 3.08 -1.97 12.27
N TYR A 135 2.09 -1.84 13.15
CA TYR A 135 0.81 -2.55 13.04
C TYR A 135 0.07 -2.15 11.77
N HIS A 136 -0.05 -0.85 11.48
CA HIS A 136 -0.71 -0.34 10.29
C HIS A 136 -0.02 -0.83 9.01
N HIS A 137 1.30 -0.66 8.90
CA HIS A 137 2.06 -1.09 7.73
C HIS A 137 2.15 -2.61 7.59
N PHE A 138 1.95 -3.38 8.65
CA PHE A 138 1.80 -4.84 8.55
C PHE A 138 0.41 -5.25 8.06
N MET A 139 -0.64 -4.72 8.70
CA MET A 139 -2.01 -5.17 8.47
C MET A 139 -2.59 -4.66 7.14
N VAL A 140 -2.29 -3.44 6.72
CA VAL A 140 -2.87 -2.86 5.49
C VAL A 140 -2.51 -3.70 4.26
N PRO A 141 -1.24 -4.07 3.98
CA PRO A 141 -0.92 -4.92 2.83
C PRO A 141 -1.55 -6.31 2.91
N VAL A 142 -1.66 -6.90 4.11
CA VAL A 142 -2.31 -8.20 4.31
C VAL A 142 -3.81 -8.09 4.01
N PHE A 143 -4.49 -7.06 4.49
CA PHE A 143 -5.90 -6.83 4.17
C PHE A 143 -6.10 -6.53 2.68
N CYS A 144 -5.25 -5.70 2.08
CA CYS A 144 -5.29 -5.46 0.63
C CYS A 144 -5.16 -6.75 -0.16
N TRP A 145 -4.27 -7.68 0.25
CA TRP A 145 -4.15 -8.99 -0.37
C TRP A 145 -5.44 -9.82 -0.25
N ILE A 146 -6.01 -9.94 0.96
CA ILE A 146 -7.26 -10.70 1.18
C ILE A 146 -8.39 -10.15 0.31
N LEU A 147 -8.57 -8.83 0.35
CA LEU A 147 -9.65 -8.12 -0.33
C LEU A 147 -9.49 -8.19 -1.85
N ALA A 148 -8.28 -7.96 -2.36
CA ALA A 148 -7.95 -8.10 -3.78
C ALA A 148 -8.22 -9.52 -4.29
N LYS A 149 -7.94 -10.53 -3.47
CA LYS A 149 -8.08 -11.93 -3.87
C LYS A 149 -9.52 -12.42 -3.84
N LEU A 150 -10.32 -11.98 -2.87
CA LEU A 150 -11.68 -12.50 -2.66
C LEU A 150 -12.76 -11.61 -3.29
N VAL A 151 -12.62 -10.29 -3.16
CA VAL A 151 -13.70 -9.32 -3.44
C VAL A 151 -13.15 -7.98 -3.98
N PRO A 152 -12.47 -7.97 -5.14
CA PRO A 152 -11.76 -6.80 -5.66
C PRO A 152 -12.65 -5.60 -6.02
N THR A 153 -13.96 -5.82 -6.19
CA THR A 153 -14.96 -4.80 -6.58
C THR A 153 -15.90 -4.42 -5.44
N TYR A 154 -15.61 -4.81 -4.19
CA TYR A 154 -16.54 -4.61 -3.07
C TYR A 154 -16.56 -3.14 -2.58
N GLN A 155 -17.77 -2.59 -2.49
CA GLN A 155 -18.02 -1.16 -2.33
C GLN A 155 -17.36 -0.51 -1.10
N PRO A 156 -17.41 -1.09 0.11
CA PRO A 156 -16.69 -0.55 1.27
C PRO A 156 -15.18 -0.41 1.06
N ILE A 157 -14.58 -1.24 0.20
CA ILE A 157 -13.14 -1.14 -0.12
C ILE A 157 -12.90 0.10 -0.97
N ILE A 158 -13.71 0.30 -2.02
CA ILE A 158 -13.58 1.47 -2.90
C ILE A 158 -13.72 2.75 -2.09
N LEU A 159 -14.71 2.80 -1.19
CA LEU A 159 -14.89 3.93 -0.27
C LEU A 159 -13.66 4.14 0.61
N PHE A 160 -13.11 3.07 1.20
CA PHE A 160 -11.89 3.16 2.01
C PHE A 160 -10.72 3.73 1.20
N VAL A 161 -10.54 3.28 -0.04
CA VAL A 161 -9.50 3.80 -0.94
C VAL A 161 -9.71 5.29 -1.23
N VAL A 162 -10.93 5.70 -1.59
CA VAL A 162 -11.28 7.10 -1.86
C VAL A 162 -11.03 8.01 -0.65
N LEU A 163 -11.23 7.51 0.58
CA LEU A 163 -10.91 8.26 1.80
C LEU A 163 -9.40 8.28 2.10
N ASN A 164 -8.70 7.19 1.80
CA ASN A 164 -7.27 7.03 2.08
C ASN A 164 -6.39 7.83 1.10
N THR A 165 -6.70 7.82 -0.19
CA THR A 165 -5.82 8.38 -1.23
C THR A 165 -5.63 9.90 -1.16
N PRO A 166 -6.61 10.75 -0.80
CA PRO A 166 -6.37 12.19 -0.59
C PRO A 166 -5.47 12.44 0.61
N VAL A 167 -5.68 11.70 1.70
CA VAL A 167 -4.85 11.80 2.90
C VAL A 167 -3.41 11.41 2.58
N HIS A 168 -3.21 10.29 1.86
CA HIS A 168 -1.88 9.90 1.40
C HIS A 168 -1.27 10.89 0.40
N THR A 169 -2.07 11.51 -0.47
CA THR A 169 -1.58 12.57 -1.38
C THR A 169 -1.03 13.75 -0.58
N MET A 170 -1.77 14.23 0.42
CA MET A 170 -1.33 15.33 1.28
C MET A 170 -0.13 14.94 2.16
N MET A 171 -0.17 13.77 2.76
CA MET A 171 0.89 13.23 3.61
C MET A 171 2.22 13.08 2.83
N TYR A 172 2.19 12.46 1.65
CA TYR A 172 3.39 12.32 0.82
C TYR A 172 3.88 13.66 0.27
N SER A 173 2.98 14.59 -0.05
CA SER A 173 3.37 15.96 -0.41
C SER A 173 4.10 16.66 0.75
N TYR A 174 3.59 16.50 1.98
CA TYR A 174 4.25 17.01 3.18
C TYR A 174 5.65 16.38 3.38
N TYR A 175 5.78 15.07 3.18
CA TYR A 175 7.08 14.37 3.29
C TYR A 175 8.06 14.78 2.20
N ALA A 176 7.60 14.99 0.96
CA ALA A 176 8.43 15.52 -0.11
C ALA A 176 8.97 16.90 0.26
N LEU A 177 8.11 17.84 0.67
CA LEU A 177 8.53 19.17 1.08
C LEU A 177 9.46 19.13 2.30
N SER A 178 9.20 18.21 3.24
CA SER A 178 10.06 17.98 4.40
C SER A 178 11.46 17.48 4.00
N ALA A 179 11.60 16.74 2.91
CA ALA A 179 12.90 16.30 2.42
C ALA A 179 13.76 17.48 1.89
N LEU A 180 13.17 18.64 1.58
CA LEU A 180 13.93 19.82 1.10
C LEU A 180 14.69 20.56 2.21
N GLY A 181 14.53 20.14 3.47
CA GLY A 181 15.33 20.60 4.59
C GLY A 181 14.79 21.84 5.31
N PRO A 182 15.59 22.43 6.22
CA PRO A 182 15.12 23.44 7.18
C PRO A 182 14.56 24.72 6.53
N THR A 183 15.05 25.07 5.35
CA THR A 183 14.60 26.25 4.59
C THR A 183 13.16 26.14 4.12
N VAL A 184 12.67 24.92 3.90
CA VAL A 184 11.27 24.62 3.53
C VAL A 184 10.44 24.25 4.76
N HIS A 185 11.03 23.57 5.75
CA HIS A 185 10.34 23.18 6.99
C HIS A 185 9.62 24.32 7.70
N ARG A 186 10.21 25.52 7.71
CA ARG A 186 9.58 26.72 8.31
C ARG A 186 8.21 27.08 7.71
N PHE A 187 7.91 26.63 6.49
CA PHE A 187 6.61 26.88 5.84
C PHE A 187 5.61 25.74 6.07
N LEU A 188 6.01 24.62 6.68
CA LEU A 188 5.19 23.44 6.92
C LEU A 188 4.49 23.50 8.29
N TRP A 189 3.74 24.59 8.51
CA TRP A 189 3.04 24.86 9.78
C TRP A 189 1.81 23.97 10.02
N TRP A 190 1.29 23.34 8.96
CA TRP A 190 0.05 22.54 8.95
C TRP A 190 0.29 21.05 9.21
N LYS A 191 1.31 20.72 10.01
CA LYS A 191 1.61 19.33 10.39
C LYS A 191 0.51 18.71 11.23
#